data_AF-A0A0G1A7G4-F1
#
_entry.id   AF-A0A0G1A7G4-F1
#
_cell.length_a   1.000
_cell.length_b   1.000
_cell.length_c   1.000
_cell.angle_alpha   90.00
_cell.angle_beta   90.00
_cell.angle_gamma   90.00
#
_symmetry.space_group_name_H-M   'P 1'
#
loop_
_entity.id
_entity.type
_entity.pdbx_description
1 polymer ?
#
loop_
_entity_poly.entity_id
_entity_poly.type
_entity_poly.pdbx_seq_one_letter_code
_entity_poly.pdbx_strand_id
1 'polypeptide(L)'
;MKTKLLFLLLILILAFIYMYVVRENNKEPVSINRNDTINFNGIIIKTGDTFYLKQYYIKKKSTETEYALEQCIGDLKVTLTKINDDSIALDIAEEQKLNREYFKVTPPKSIEINDGTCIDTEQLCLDAIHAYCFRVDTDSNPHEYTYEIKSHSTMPKPPLW
;
A
#
# COMPACT_ATOMS: atom_id res chain seq x y z
N MET A 1 24.61 11.56 -54.47
CA MET A 1 23.41 11.10 -53.73
C MET A 1 23.71 10.60 -52.30
N LYS A 2 24.87 9.98 -52.01
CA LYS A 2 25.19 9.43 -50.68
C LYS A 2 25.31 10.48 -49.55
N THR A 3 25.85 11.67 -49.82
CA THR A 3 26.02 12.74 -48.82
C THR A 3 24.71 13.40 -48.38
N LYS A 4 23.72 13.52 -49.29
CA LYS A 4 22.38 14.04 -48.96
C LYS A 4 21.59 13.09 -48.05
N LEU A 5 21.76 11.77 -48.25
CA LEU A 5 21.14 10.75 -47.40
C LEU A 5 21.71 10.75 -45.99
N LEU A 6 23.04 10.89 -45.86
CA LEU A 6 23.73 10.96 -44.58
C LEU A 6 23.31 12.20 -43.76
N PHE A 7 23.12 13.33 -44.43
CA PHE A 7 22.67 14.57 -43.80
C PHE A 7 21.23 14.45 -43.27
N LEU A 8 20.36 13.79 -44.02
CA LEU A 8 18.95 13.59 -43.64
C LEU A 8 18.82 12.65 -42.44
N LEU A 9 19.68 11.63 -42.38
CA LEU A 9 19.74 10.69 -41.26
C LEU A 9 20.23 11.35 -39.97
N LEU A 10 21.18 12.30 -40.08
CA LEU A 10 21.70 13.06 -38.95
C LEU A 10 20.63 14.00 -38.35
N ILE A 11 19.80 14.62 -39.20
CA ILE A 11 18.68 15.46 -38.75
C ILE A 11 17.63 14.63 -37.99
N LEU A 12 17.32 13.43 -38.47
CA LEU A 12 16.37 12.54 -37.78
C LEU A 12 16.86 12.12 -36.39
N ILE A 13 18.15 11.80 -36.25
CA ILE A 13 18.75 11.45 -34.96
C ILE A 13 18.67 12.65 -33.99
N LEU A 14 19.01 13.85 -34.45
CA LEU A 14 18.94 15.05 -33.62
C LEU A 14 17.50 15.37 -33.19
N ALA A 15 16.53 15.21 -34.09
CA ALA A 15 15.11 15.38 -33.76
C ALA A 15 14.63 14.36 -32.72
N PHE A 16 15.08 13.11 -32.82
CA PHE A 16 14.74 12.06 -31.86
C PHE A 16 15.31 12.35 -30.47
N ILE A 17 16.58 12.76 -30.38
CA ILE A 17 17.23 13.16 -29.12
C ILE A 17 16.51 14.36 -28.51
N TYR A 18 16.19 15.38 -29.31
CA TYR A 18 15.46 16.56 -28.84
C TYR A 18 14.09 16.19 -28.27
N MET A 19 13.31 15.36 -28.97
CA MET A 19 12.01 14.88 -28.50
C MET A 19 12.13 14.08 -27.19
N TYR A 20 13.16 13.24 -27.05
CA TYR A 20 13.40 12.45 -25.86
C TYR A 20 13.74 13.35 -24.64
N VAL A 21 14.65 14.30 -24.81
CA VAL A 21 15.06 15.25 -23.76
C VAL A 21 13.91 16.15 -23.33
N VAL A 22 13.13 16.66 -24.29
CA VAL A 22 11.92 17.45 -23.99
C VAL A 22 10.91 16.61 -23.23
N ARG A 23 10.72 15.33 -23.57
CA ARG A 23 9.80 14.43 -22.87
C ARG A 23 10.24 14.12 -21.44
N GLU A 24 11.54 13.94 -21.18
CA GLU A 24 12.02 13.74 -19.80
C GLU A 24 11.97 15.01 -18.95
N ASN A 25 12.30 16.17 -19.54
CA ASN A 25 12.25 17.46 -18.82
C ASN A 25 10.81 17.99 -18.62
N ASN A 26 9.86 17.54 -19.45
CA ASN A 26 8.42 17.84 -19.31
C ASN A 26 7.66 16.73 -18.58
N LYS A 27 8.33 15.82 -17.86
CA LYS A 27 7.65 15.09 -16.79
C LYS A 27 7.25 16.14 -15.77
N GLU A 28 6.00 16.59 -15.85
CA GLU A 28 5.44 17.50 -14.86
C GLU A 28 5.74 16.89 -13.48
N PRO A 29 6.20 17.70 -12.51
CA PRO A 29 6.26 17.22 -11.14
C PRO A 29 4.85 16.73 -10.81
N VAL A 30 4.70 15.44 -10.46
CA VAL A 30 3.41 14.84 -10.08
C VAL A 30 2.73 15.83 -9.13
N SER A 31 1.76 16.56 -9.68
CA SER A 31 1.05 17.55 -8.90
C SER A 31 0.30 16.73 -7.88
N ILE A 32 0.65 16.86 -6.60
CA ILE A 32 -0.07 16.22 -5.50
C ILE A 32 -1.49 16.79 -5.57
N ASN A 33 -2.35 16.10 -6.30
CA ASN A 33 -3.70 16.54 -6.53
C ASN A 33 -4.44 16.18 -5.25
N ARG A 34 -4.80 17.21 -4.46
CA ARG A 34 -5.43 17.07 -3.14
C ARG A 34 -6.81 16.40 -3.17
N ASN A 35 -7.22 15.87 -4.32
CA ASN A 35 -8.46 15.14 -4.54
C ASN A 35 -8.24 13.72 -5.06
N ASP A 36 -7.00 13.22 -5.13
CA ASP A 36 -6.76 11.83 -5.51
C ASP A 36 -7.33 10.92 -4.42
N THR A 37 -8.12 9.95 -4.85
CA THR A 37 -8.85 9.03 -3.98
C THR A 37 -8.49 7.60 -4.32
N ILE A 38 -8.51 6.74 -3.31
CA ILE A 38 -8.45 5.29 -3.47
C ILE A 38 -9.74 4.66 -2.95
N ASN A 39 -10.07 3.47 -3.43
CA ASN A 39 -11.02 2.60 -2.76
C ASN A 39 -10.24 1.69 -1.82
N PHE A 40 -10.50 1.76 -0.52
CA PHE A 40 -9.82 0.98 0.51
C PHE A 40 -10.83 0.10 1.25
N ASN A 41 -10.79 -1.22 1.03
CA ASN A 41 -11.79 -2.17 1.54
C ASN A 41 -13.25 -1.72 1.29
N GLY A 42 -13.56 -1.16 0.11
CA GLY A 42 -14.90 -0.69 -0.25
C GLY A 42 -15.24 0.74 0.20
N ILE A 43 -14.30 1.47 0.81
CA ILE A 43 -14.49 2.84 1.30
C ILE A 43 -13.61 3.80 0.50
N ILE A 44 -14.19 4.91 0.03
CA ILE A 44 -13.41 5.95 -0.66
C ILE A 44 -12.62 6.78 0.35
N ILE A 45 -11.30 6.80 0.21
CA ILE A 45 -10.35 7.53 1.07
C ILE A 45 -9.61 8.57 0.21
N LYS A 46 -9.42 9.78 0.75
CA LYS A 46 -8.69 10.86 0.08
C LYS A 46 -7.30 11.05 0.69
N THR A 47 -6.40 11.60 -0.10
CA THR A 47 -5.09 12.02 0.42
C THR A 47 -5.26 13.04 1.56
N GLY A 48 -4.65 12.77 2.71
CA GLY A 48 -4.78 13.52 3.96
C GLY A 48 -5.76 12.92 4.97
N ASP A 49 -6.61 11.97 4.56
CA ASP A 49 -7.56 11.32 5.46
C ASP A 49 -6.85 10.33 6.40
N THR A 50 -7.31 10.30 7.65
CA THR A 50 -6.88 9.34 8.67
C THR A 50 -7.97 8.31 8.90
N PHE A 51 -7.63 7.03 8.88
CA PHE A 51 -8.55 5.91 9.05
C PHE A 51 -7.90 4.75 9.80
N TYR A 52 -8.69 3.72 10.13
CA TYR A 52 -8.22 2.54 10.86
C TYR A 52 -8.08 1.34 9.93
N LEU A 53 -6.92 0.68 10.00
CA LEU A 53 -6.78 -0.71 9.59
C LEU A 53 -7.29 -1.56 10.74
N LYS A 54 -8.43 -2.22 10.51
CA LYS A 54 -9.18 -2.93 11.55
C LYS A 54 -9.01 -4.42 11.43
N GLN A 55 -8.89 -5.08 12.58
CA GLN A 55 -8.79 -6.53 12.76
C GLN A 55 -10.10 -7.29 12.43
N TYR A 56 -10.60 -7.22 11.19
CA TYR A 56 -11.71 -8.09 10.77
C TYR A 56 -11.19 -9.20 9.87
N TYR A 57 -11.43 -10.47 10.25
CA TYR A 57 -11.32 -11.59 9.31
C TYR A 57 -12.70 -12.09 8.88
N ILE A 58 -12.78 -12.54 7.63
CA ILE A 58 -13.98 -13.14 7.05
C ILE A 58 -14.00 -14.61 7.48
N LYS A 59 -14.84 -14.98 8.46
CA LYS A 59 -15.10 -16.39 8.76
C LYS A 59 -16.16 -16.91 7.80
N LYS A 60 -15.75 -17.58 6.72
CA LYS A 60 -16.70 -18.30 5.86
C LYS A 60 -17.14 -19.59 6.55
N LYS A 61 -18.33 -19.60 7.15
CA LYS A 61 -19.09 -20.84 7.37
C LYS A 61 -19.90 -21.12 6.10
N SER A 62 -20.21 -22.39 5.82
CA SER A 62 -20.75 -22.87 4.54
C SER A 62 -22.04 -22.19 4.03
N THR A 63 -22.68 -21.33 4.82
CA THR A 63 -23.92 -20.62 4.45
C THR A 63 -23.96 -19.15 4.89
N GLU A 64 -23.03 -18.67 5.72
CA GLU A 64 -23.04 -17.29 6.25
C GLU A 64 -21.61 -16.76 6.47
N THR A 65 -21.42 -15.48 6.12
CA THR A 65 -20.19 -14.74 6.41
C THR A 65 -20.30 -14.14 7.81
N GLU A 66 -19.57 -14.68 8.78
CA GLU A 66 -19.48 -14.14 10.14
C GLU A 66 -18.18 -13.33 10.26
N TYR A 67 -18.27 -12.07 10.68
CA TYR A 67 -17.09 -11.26 11.00
C TYR A 67 -16.75 -11.47 12.47
N ALA A 68 -15.61 -12.11 12.75
CA ALA A 68 -15.14 -12.30 14.11
C ALA A 68 -13.86 -11.46 14.34
N LEU A 69 -13.76 -10.85 15.52
CA LEU A 69 -12.59 -10.08 15.95
C LEU A 69 -11.50 -11.04 16.45
N GLU A 70 -10.32 -11.02 15.85
CA GLU A 70 -9.17 -11.79 16.35
C GLU A 70 -8.46 -10.98 17.44
N GLN A 71 -8.54 -11.43 18.69
CA GLN A 71 -8.10 -10.64 19.87
C GLN A 71 -6.58 -10.39 19.95
N CYS A 72 -5.80 -10.92 19.00
CA CYS A 72 -4.35 -10.98 19.03
C CYS A 72 -3.65 -9.98 18.11
N ILE A 73 -4.41 -9.12 17.43
CA ILE A 73 -3.92 -8.20 16.40
C ILE A 73 -4.19 -6.78 16.84
N GLY A 74 -3.17 -5.92 16.80
CA GLY A 74 -3.38 -4.50 17.03
C GLY A 74 -3.95 -3.81 15.80
N ASP A 75 -5.02 -3.04 15.99
CA ASP A 75 -5.48 -2.06 15.00
C ASP A 75 -4.42 -0.97 14.79
N LEU A 76 -4.34 -0.46 13.56
CA LEU A 76 -3.44 0.64 13.19
C LEU A 76 -4.27 1.85 12.76
N LYS A 77 -3.92 3.03 13.28
CA LYS A 77 -4.47 4.30 12.78
C LYS A 77 -3.48 4.91 11.81
N VAL A 78 -3.89 5.01 10.55
CA VAL A 78 -3.04 5.39 9.44
C VAL A 78 -3.57 6.63 8.72
N THR A 79 -2.68 7.41 8.14
CA THR A 79 -3.02 8.56 7.29
C THR A 79 -2.53 8.31 5.88
N LEU A 80 -3.39 8.46 4.88
CA LEU A 80 -2.99 8.40 3.48
C LEU A 80 -2.25 9.68 3.11
N THR A 81 -0.95 9.59 2.86
CA THR A 81 -0.11 10.78 2.62
C THR A 81 0.19 11.01 1.15
N LYS A 82 0.19 9.95 0.34
CA LYS A 82 0.47 10.03 -1.09
C LYS A 82 -0.19 8.90 -1.86
N ILE A 83 -0.60 9.19 -3.09
CA ILE A 83 -0.99 8.20 -4.10
C ILE A 83 0.00 8.35 -5.27
N ASN A 84 0.59 7.25 -5.70
CA ASN A 84 1.40 7.14 -6.92
C ASN A 84 0.68 6.21 -7.92
N ASP A 85 1.28 5.99 -9.08
CA ASP A 85 0.69 5.17 -10.14
C ASP A 85 0.50 3.69 -9.72
N ASP A 86 1.41 3.13 -8.92
CA ASP A 86 1.42 1.71 -8.53
C ASP A 86 1.49 1.49 -7.00
N SER A 87 1.51 2.57 -6.21
CA SER A 87 1.68 2.51 -4.77
C SER A 87 0.95 3.64 -4.03
N ILE A 88 0.73 3.45 -2.73
CA ILE A 88 0.33 4.51 -1.82
C ILE A 88 1.33 4.64 -0.68
N ALA A 89 1.44 5.83 -0.10
CA ALA A 89 2.16 6.04 1.15
C ALA A 89 1.18 6.21 2.30
N LEU A 90 1.37 5.43 3.36
CA LEU A 90 0.62 5.51 4.61
C LEU A 90 1.56 5.89 5.75
N ASP A 91 1.13 6.83 6.59
CA ASP A 91 1.79 7.14 7.86
C ASP A 91 1.03 6.48 9.01
N ILE A 92 1.68 5.60 9.77
CA ILE A 92 1.14 5.05 11.01
C ILE A 92 1.26 6.11 12.10
N ALA A 93 0.13 6.63 12.54
CA ALA A 93 0.02 7.68 13.55
C ALA A 93 -0.19 7.13 14.96
N GLU A 94 -0.98 6.07 15.11
CA GLU A 94 -1.22 5.39 16.39
C GLU A 94 -1.28 3.87 16.19
N GLU A 95 -0.81 3.13 17.19
CA GLU A 95 -0.85 1.67 17.24
C GLU A 95 -1.58 1.22 18.49
N GLN A 96 -2.47 0.24 18.35
CA GLN A 96 -3.09 -0.39 19.50
C GLN A 96 -2.10 -1.35 20.18
N LYS A 97 -1.97 -1.25 21.51
CA LYS A 97 -1.11 -2.12 22.33
C LYS A 97 -1.96 -3.13 23.12
N LEU A 98 -1.29 -3.98 23.92
CA LEU A 98 -1.89 -5.11 24.66
C LEU A 98 -3.08 -4.71 25.56
N ASN A 99 -3.03 -3.50 26.14
CA ASN A 99 -4.11 -2.95 26.96
C ASN A 99 -5.31 -2.42 26.15
N ARG A 100 -5.30 -2.63 24.82
CA ARG A 100 -6.29 -2.12 23.85
C ARG A 100 -6.33 -0.61 23.72
N GLU A 101 -5.38 0.10 24.31
CA GLU A 101 -5.24 1.55 24.15
C GLU A 101 -4.38 1.86 22.92
N TYR A 102 -4.67 3.00 22.29
CA TYR A 102 -3.91 3.53 21.18
C TYR A 102 -2.77 4.41 21.69
N PHE A 103 -1.56 4.12 21.23
CA PHE A 103 -0.36 4.89 21.55
C PHE A 103 0.12 5.61 20.31
N LYS A 104 0.44 6.90 20.46
CA LYS A 104 0.93 7.73 19.37
C LYS A 104 2.34 7.32 18.97
N VAL A 105 2.55 7.16 17.67
CA VAL A 105 3.87 6.95 17.06
C VAL A 105 4.44 8.33 16.71
N THR A 106 5.62 8.67 17.24
CA THR A 106 6.25 9.99 17.01
C THR A 106 7.77 9.85 16.84
N PRO A 107 8.33 10.22 15.66
CA PRO A 107 7.62 10.63 14.44
C PRO A 107 6.74 9.50 13.86
N PRO A 108 5.68 9.78 13.08
CA PRO A 108 4.90 8.74 12.41
C PRO A 108 5.78 7.81 11.59
N LYS A 109 5.42 6.52 11.52
CA LYS A 109 6.13 5.54 10.70
C LYS A 109 5.52 5.52 9.31
N SER A 110 6.25 6.02 8.31
CA SER A 110 5.83 6.00 6.91
C SER A 110 6.12 4.64 6.27
N ILE A 111 5.14 4.12 5.52
CA ILE A 111 5.23 2.86 4.79
C ILE A 111 4.65 3.06 3.40
N GLU A 112 5.34 2.54 2.40
CA GLU A 112 4.83 2.46 1.03
C GLU A 112 4.15 1.11 0.82
N ILE A 113 2.94 1.13 0.26
CA ILE A 113 2.11 -0.04 0.00
C ILE A 113 1.98 -0.24 -1.50
N ASN A 114 2.47 -1.39 -1.96
CA ASN A 114 2.26 -1.94 -3.30
C ASN A 114 1.63 -3.35 -3.19
N ASP A 115 1.29 -3.97 -4.32
CA ASP A 115 0.72 -5.32 -4.31
C ASP A 115 1.64 -6.33 -3.61
N GLY A 116 1.08 -7.06 -2.64
CA GLY A 116 1.81 -8.03 -1.83
C GLY A 116 2.61 -7.45 -0.67
N THR A 117 2.62 -6.13 -0.46
CA THR A 117 3.21 -5.53 0.74
C THR A 117 2.53 -6.06 2.00
N CYS A 118 3.29 -6.38 3.04
CA CYS A 118 2.76 -6.72 4.36
C CYS A 118 3.30 -5.77 5.43
N ILE A 119 2.44 -5.35 6.36
CA ILE A 119 2.80 -4.58 7.55
C ILE A 119 2.64 -5.49 8.77
N ASP A 120 3.75 -5.80 9.43
CA ASP A 120 3.73 -6.51 10.71
C ASP A 120 3.01 -5.66 11.76
N THR A 121 2.14 -6.31 12.54
CA THR A 121 1.40 -5.66 13.62
C THR A 121 2.13 -5.84 14.95
N GLU A 122 1.80 -5.01 15.93
CA GLU A 122 2.19 -5.30 17.31
C GLU A 122 1.65 -6.67 17.73
N GLN A 123 2.51 -7.46 18.38
CA GLN A 123 2.14 -8.76 18.88
C GLN A 123 1.32 -8.60 20.17
N LEU A 124 0.00 -8.80 20.09
CA LEU A 124 -0.87 -8.74 21.29
C LEU A 124 -1.01 -10.11 21.98
N CYS A 125 -0.57 -11.20 21.35
CA CYS A 125 -0.57 -12.55 21.93
C CYS A 125 0.81 -13.19 21.80
N LEU A 126 1.29 -13.89 22.83
CA LEU A 126 2.68 -14.33 22.96
C LEU A 126 3.12 -15.42 21.95
N ASP A 127 2.18 -16.07 21.25
CA ASP A 127 2.40 -17.29 20.44
C ASP A 127 2.13 -17.13 18.94
N ALA A 128 1.78 -15.93 18.48
CA ALA A 128 1.51 -15.64 17.08
C ALA A 128 2.05 -14.27 16.67
N ILE A 129 2.57 -14.19 15.44
CA ILE A 129 2.84 -12.93 14.75
C ILE A 129 1.77 -12.76 13.68
N HIS A 130 1.28 -11.53 13.53
CA HIS A 130 0.27 -11.14 12.55
C HIS A 130 0.77 -10.02 11.65
N ALA A 131 0.26 -9.99 10.42
CA ALA A 131 0.56 -8.94 9.46
C ALA A 131 -0.68 -8.59 8.60
N TYR A 132 -0.86 -7.30 8.32
CA TYR A 132 -1.78 -6.81 7.29
C TYR A 132 -1.10 -6.93 5.93
N CYS A 133 -1.55 -7.86 5.09
CA CYS A 133 -1.00 -8.11 3.75
C CYS A 133 -1.93 -7.56 2.68
N PHE A 134 -1.43 -6.60 1.91
CA PHE A 134 -2.19 -5.82 0.95
C PHE A 134 -2.27 -6.47 -0.42
N ARG A 135 -3.42 -6.27 -1.06
CA ARG A 135 -3.68 -6.57 -2.46
C ARG A 135 -4.12 -5.28 -3.14
N VAL A 136 -3.51 -5.00 -4.29
CA VAL A 136 -3.77 -3.78 -5.04
C VAL A 136 -4.27 -4.13 -6.42
N ASP A 137 -5.44 -3.61 -6.76
CA ASP A 137 -5.98 -3.62 -8.12
C ASP A 137 -5.83 -2.22 -8.70
N THR A 138 -4.85 -2.05 -9.58
CA THR A 138 -4.59 -0.79 -10.30
C THR A 138 -5.42 -0.66 -11.57
N ASP A 139 -6.14 -1.70 -11.98
CA ASP A 139 -7.01 -1.65 -13.18
C ASP A 139 -8.37 -1.01 -12.84
N SER A 140 -8.75 -0.96 -11.55
CA SER A 140 -9.93 -0.26 -11.07
C SER A 140 -9.72 1.25 -11.03
N ASN A 141 -10.80 2.04 -11.22
CA ASN A 141 -10.75 3.50 -11.06
C ASN A 141 -11.87 3.99 -10.11
N PRO A 142 -11.54 4.45 -8.90
CA PRO A 142 -10.19 4.59 -8.34
C PRO A 142 -9.52 3.22 -8.07
N HIS A 143 -8.17 3.20 -7.96
CA HIS A 143 -7.42 1.99 -7.58
C HIS A 143 -7.97 1.40 -6.28
N GLU A 144 -8.09 0.08 -6.24
CA GLU A 144 -8.66 -0.66 -5.13
C GLU A 144 -7.55 -1.31 -4.31
N TYR A 145 -7.53 -0.97 -3.02
CA TYR A 145 -6.62 -1.50 -2.03
C TYR A 145 -7.43 -2.32 -1.04
N THR A 146 -7.10 -3.61 -0.96
CA THR A 146 -7.63 -4.50 0.05
C THR A 146 -6.53 -5.09 0.88
N TYR A 147 -6.85 -5.69 2.02
CA TYR A 147 -5.89 -6.46 2.78
C TYR A 147 -6.51 -7.71 3.39
N GLU A 148 -5.66 -8.71 3.55
CA GLU A 148 -5.92 -9.89 4.36
C GLU A 148 -4.96 -9.92 5.55
N ILE A 149 -5.39 -10.52 6.64
CA ILE A 149 -4.54 -10.73 7.81
C ILE A 149 -3.91 -12.11 7.68
N LYS A 150 -2.58 -12.18 7.79
CA LYS A 150 -1.85 -13.46 7.87
C LYS A 150 -1.29 -13.65 9.26
N SER A 151 -1.37 -14.89 9.76
CA SER A 151 -0.82 -15.28 11.05
C SER A 151 0.14 -16.45 10.89
N HIS A 152 1.21 -16.45 11.69
CA HIS A 152 2.11 -17.59 11.80
C HIS A 152 2.45 -17.81 13.27
N SER A 153 2.40 -19.08 13.71
CA SER A 153 2.79 -19.44 15.07
C SER A 153 4.28 -19.23 15.26
N THR A 154 4.64 -18.62 16.38
CA THR A 154 6.03 -18.51 16.84
C THR A 154 6.43 -19.66 17.75
N MET A 155 5.49 -20.55 18.13
CA MET A 155 5.82 -21.72 18.92
C MET A 155 6.70 -22.68 18.12
N PRO A 156 7.77 -23.23 18.72
CA PRO A 156 8.52 -24.30 18.10
C PRO A 156 7.58 -25.49 17.87
N LYS A 157 7.76 -26.18 16.74
CA LYS A 157 7.00 -27.41 16.46
C LYS A 157 7.19 -28.38 17.64
N PRO A 158 6.12 -29.03 18.13
CA PRO A 158 6.25 -30.03 19.16
C PRO A 158 7.22 -31.13 18.68
N PRO A 159 8.00 -31.74 19.59
CA PRO A 159 8.86 -32.85 19.19
C PRO A 159 8.01 -33.94 18.56
N LEU A 160 8.52 -34.58 17.50
CA LEU A 160 7.91 -35.81 16.99
C LEU A 160 8.25 -36.91 17.98
N TRP A 161 7.24 -37.41 18.72
CA TRP A 161 7.37 -38.57 19.61
C TRP A 161 6.96 -39.82 18.86
#